data_AF-A0A7S1MXL6-F1
#
_entry.id   AF-A0A7S1MXL6-F1
#
_cell.length_a   1.000
_cell.length_b   1.000
_cell.length_c   1.000
_cell.angle_alpha   90.00
_cell.angle_beta   90.00
_cell.angle_gamma   90.00
#
_symmetry.space_group_name_H-M   'P 1'
#
loop_
_entity.id
_entity.type
_entity.pdbx_description
1 polymer ?
#
loop_
_entity_poly.entity_id
_entity_poly.type
_entity_poly.pdbx_seq_one_letter_code
_entity_poly.pdbx_strand_id
1 'polypeptide(L)'
;PKPDAAEAGAAPWPSDAQLQALRGKLAAPPDCLPRCAELARLIVSAAGASVQLRAEIHAQALVALPLPGQGSGWLPGSALLDGQPAATRRDGEGRLWMAVPAGVHQLVLAGD
;
A
#
# COMPACT_ATOMS: atom_id res chain seq x y z
N PRO A 1 34.28 -41.48 17.19
CA PRO A 1 33.03 -40.90 16.66
C PRO A 1 33.34 -39.77 15.66
N LYS A 2 33.14 -40.03 14.37
CA LYS A 2 33.25 -39.03 13.29
C LYS A 2 32.01 -38.12 13.36
N PRO A 3 32.13 -36.79 13.22
CA PRO A 3 30.96 -35.92 13.24
C PRO A 3 30.13 -36.18 11.97
N ASP A 4 28.84 -36.47 12.14
CA ASP A 4 27.89 -36.60 11.04
C ASP A 4 27.73 -35.22 10.37
N ALA A 5 28.08 -35.15 9.09
CA ALA A 5 27.86 -33.97 8.27
C ALA A 5 26.36 -33.82 8.02
N ALA A 6 25.78 -32.70 8.46
CA ALA A 6 24.41 -32.35 8.11
C ALA A 6 24.31 -32.13 6.60
N GLU A 7 23.71 -33.08 5.88
CA GLU A 7 23.32 -32.90 4.48
C GLU A 7 22.22 -31.85 4.41
N ALA A 8 22.56 -30.66 3.90
CA ALA A 8 21.58 -29.68 3.47
C ALA A 8 20.88 -30.22 2.21
N GLY A 9 19.87 -31.08 2.40
CA GLY A 9 19.01 -31.54 1.33
C GLY A 9 18.31 -30.35 0.68
N ALA A 10 18.70 -30.00 -0.55
CA ALA A 10 17.96 -29.04 -1.35
C ALA A 10 16.55 -29.61 -1.59
N ALA A 11 15.51 -28.90 -1.14
CA ALA A 11 14.15 -29.30 -1.43
C ALA A 11 13.96 -29.39 -2.96
N PRO A 12 13.35 -30.46 -3.49
CA PRO A 12 13.10 -30.58 -4.91
C PRO A 12 12.25 -29.40 -5.40
N TRP A 13 12.52 -28.95 -6.63
CA TRP A 13 11.78 -27.85 -7.23
C TRP A 13 10.27 -28.14 -7.29
N PRO A 14 9.38 -27.17 -6.98
CA PRO A 14 7.94 -27.42 -6.94
C PRO A 14 7.36 -27.70 -8.33
N SER A 15 6.34 -28.57 -8.40
CA SER A 15 5.56 -28.78 -9.62
C SER A 15 4.68 -27.55 -9.94
N ASP A 16 4.24 -27.43 -11.19
CA ASP A 16 3.35 -26.34 -11.62
C ASP A 16 2.05 -26.29 -10.81
N ALA A 17 1.48 -27.45 -10.45
CA ALA A 17 0.29 -27.52 -9.60
C ALA A 17 0.57 -26.92 -8.20
N GLN A 18 1.75 -27.19 -7.63
CA GLN A 18 2.16 -26.60 -6.35
C GLN A 18 2.40 -25.09 -6.50
N LEU A 19 3.02 -24.64 -7.60
CA LEU A 19 3.20 -23.21 -7.88
C LEU A 19 1.88 -22.47 -8.04
N GLN A 20 0.89 -23.06 -8.72
CA GLN A 20 -0.45 -22.45 -8.83
C GLN A 20 -1.17 -22.41 -7.48
N ALA A 21 -1.06 -23.48 -6.67
CA ALA A 21 -1.64 -23.48 -5.33
C ALA A 21 -1.00 -22.41 -4.43
N LEU A 22 0.32 -22.23 -4.49
CA LEU A 22 1.05 -21.18 -3.77
C LEU A 22 0.66 -19.79 -4.26
N ARG A 23 0.58 -19.59 -5.58
CA ARG A 23 0.10 -18.33 -6.18
C ARG A 23 -1.29 -17.98 -5.67
N GLY A 24 -2.22 -18.94 -5.66
CA GLY A 24 -3.57 -18.73 -5.15
C GLY A 24 -3.59 -18.28 -3.69
N LYS A 25 -2.72 -18.87 -2.85
CA LYS A 25 -2.59 -18.49 -1.44
C LYS A 25 -1.97 -17.10 -1.25
N LEU A 26 -0.94 -16.76 -2.02
CA LEU A 26 -0.22 -15.49 -1.91
C LEU A 26 -0.98 -14.31 -2.51
N ALA A 27 -1.80 -14.55 -3.53
CA ALA A 27 -2.62 -13.53 -4.20
C ALA A 27 -4.06 -13.46 -3.66
N ALA A 28 -4.39 -14.23 -2.62
CA ALA A 28 -5.71 -14.19 -2.03
C ALA A 28 -6.01 -12.78 -1.48
N PRO A 29 -7.19 -12.21 -1.78
CA PRO A 29 -7.59 -10.94 -1.19
C PRO A 29 -7.71 -11.07 0.33
N PRO A 30 -7.41 -10.01 1.10
CA PRO A 30 -7.62 -10.02 2.54
C PRO A 30 -9.11 -10.05 2.89
N ASP A 31 -9.46 -10.76 3.97
CA ASP A 31 -10.84 -10.99 4.42
C ASP A 31 -11.62 -9.69 4.73
N CYS A 32 -10.91 -8.61 5.06
CA CYS A 32 -11.52 -7.33 5.41
C CYS A 32 -12.06 -6.53 4.20
N LEU A 33 -11.84 -6.97 2.95
CA LEU A 33 -12.27 -6.19 1.79
C LEU A 33 -13.80 -6.09 1.73
N PRO A 34 -14.36 -4.90 1.37
CA PRO A 34 -13.66 -3.70 0.91
C PRO A 34 -13.20 -2.74 2.03
N ARG A 35 -13.42 -3.05 3.31
CA ARG A 35 -13.18 -2.16 4.46
C ARG A 35 -11.83 -2.38 5.16
N CYS A 36 -10.80 -2.76 4.40
CA CYS A 36 -9.48 -3.03 4.95
C CYS A 36 -8.72 -1.78 5.38
N ALA A 37 -9.15 -0.58 4.97
CA ALA A 37 -8.57 0.65 5.46
C ALA A 37 -9.63 1.74 5.64
N GLU A 38 -9.42 2.57 6.65
CA GLU A 38 -10.26 3.70 6.98
C GLU A 38 -9.42 4.96 7.22
N LEU A 39 -9.97 6.10 6.84
CA LEU A 39 -9.40 7.40 7.14
C LEU A 39 -9.94 7.84 8.51
N ALA A 40 -9.13 7.65 9.56
CA ALA A 40 -9.52 7.91 10.94
C ALA A 40 -9.58 9.41 11.26
N ARG A 41 -8.74 10.22 10.59
CA ARG A 41 -8.71 11.68 10.73
C ARG A 41 -8.19 12.32 9.45
N LEU A 42 -8.74 13.48 9.11
CA LEU A 42 -8.22 14.36 8.06
C LEU A 42 -8.15 15.80 8.58
N ILE A 43 -7.00 16.43 8.39
CA ILE A 43 -6.78 17.86 8.59
C ILE A 43 -6.50 18.48 7.22
N VAL A 44 -7.24 19.53 6.91
CA VAL A 44 -7.06 20.32 5.69
C VAL A 44 -6.49 21.67 6.08
N SER A 45 -5.44 22.10 5.38
CA SER A 45 -4.85 23.42 5.57
C SER A 45 -4.66 24.08 4.21
N ALA A 46 -5.05 25.34 4.09
CA ALA A 46 -4.91 26.12 2.86
C ALA A 46 -4.26 27.46 3.17
N ALA A 47 -3.26 27.85 2.37
CA ALA A 47 -2.55 29.11 2.48
C ALA A 47 -2.23 29.64 1.07
N GLY A 48 -2.94 30.68 0.64
CA GLY A 48 -2.87 31.15 -0.74
C GLY A 48 -3.38 30.08 -1.71
N ALA A 49 -2.57 29.69 -2.69
CA ALA A 49 -2.87 28.56 -3.59
C ALA A 49 -2.54 27.20 -2.96
N SER A 50 -1.66 27.15 -1.95
CA SER A 50 -1.17 25.89 -1.43
C SER A 50 -2.20 25.21 -0.53
N VAL A 51 -2.48 23.94 -0.80
CA VAL A 51 -3.35 23.07 0.00
C VAL A 51 -2.56 21.85 0.46
N GLN A 52 -2.64 21.59 1.78
CA GLN A 52 -2.08 20.41 2.41
C GLN A 52 -3.18 19.59 3.08
N LEU A 53 -3.15 18.28 2.83
CA LEU A 53 -3.98 17.29 3.50
C LEU A 53 -3.08 16.44 4.40
N ARG A 54 -3.42 16.34 5.68
CA ARG A 54 -2.79 15.41 6.62
C ARG A 54 -3.83 14.41 7.10
N ALA A 55 -3.65 13.14 6.76
CA ALA A 55 -4.59 12.08 7.09
C ALA A 55 -3.95 11.01 7.97
N GLU A 56 -4.71 10.53 8.95
CA GLU A 56 -4.41 9.30 9.69
C GLU A 56 -5.19 8.15 9.05
N ILE A 57 -4.49 7.11 8.65
CA ILE A 57 -5.03 5.95 7.95
C ILE A 57 -4.82 4.73 8.82
N HIS A 58 -5.89 3.99 9.09
CA HIS A 58 -5.84 2.69 9.76
C HIS A 58 -6.05 1.62 8.71
N ALA A 59 -5.09 0.72 8.53
CA ALA A 59 -5.14 -0.36 7.55
C ALA A 59 -4.93 -1.72 8.23
N GLN A 60 -5.79 -2.67 7.95
CA GLN A 60 -5.74 -4.03 8.51
C GLN A 60 -4.93 -5.00 7.64
N ALA A 61 -4.66 -4.63 6.39
CA ALA A 61 -3.90 -5.42 5.43
C ALA A 61 -3.16 -4.48 4.46
N LEU A 62 -2.22 -5.01 3.70
CA LEU A 62 -1.63 -4.28 2.57
C LEU A 62 -2.71 -4.02 1.52
N VAL A 63 -3.08 -2.75 1.34
CA VAL A 63 -4.14 -2.36 0.41
C VAL A 63 -3.78 -1.13 -0.41
N ALA A 64 -4.42 -1.00 -1.58
CA ALA A 64 -4.34 0.20 -2.39
C ALA A 64 -5.45 1.17 -1.97
N LEU A 65 -5.08 2.40 -1.62
CA LEU A 65 -5.99 3.47 -1.25
C LEU A 65 -6.02 4.54 -2.36
N PRO A 66 -7.21 4.96 -2.84
CA PRO A 66 -7.31 6.05 -3.79
C PRO A 66 -7.02 7.37 -3.09
N LEU A 67 -6.14 8.18 -3.68
CA LEU A 67 -5.82 9.52 -3.20
C LEU A 67 -6.78 10.55 -3.83
N PRO A 68 -7.13 11.62 -3.10
CA PRO A 68 -7.89 12.74 -3.66
C PRO A 68 -7.05 13.51 -4.70
N GLY A 69 -7.72 14.28 -5.55
CA GLY A 69 -7.08 15.14 -6.55
C GLY A 69 -7.00 14.52 -7.94
N GLN A 70 -8.15 14.08 -8.47
CA GLN A 70 -8.30 13.61 -9.86
C GLN A 70 -9.30 14.44 -10.67
N GLY A 71 -9.60 15.65 -10.19
CA GLY A 71 -10.43 16.64 -10.90
C GLY A 71 -9.62 17.86 -11.32
N SER A 72 -10.30 18.85 -11.90
CA SER A 72 -9.69 20.09 -12.42
C SER A 72 -9.29 21.13 -11.36
N GLY A 73 -9.51 20.84 -10.08
CA GLY A 73 -9.28 21.78 -8.98
C GLY A 73 -7.88 21.71 -8.39
N TRP A 74 -7.62 20.68 -7.59
CA TRP A 74 -6.36 20.52 -6.86
C TRP A 74 -5.74 19.16 -7.18
N LEU A 75 -4.43 19.18 -7.46
CA LEU A 75 -3.63 17.99 -7.76
C LEU A 75 -2.48 17.93 -6.76
N PRO A 76 -2.32 16.83 -5.99
CA PRO A 76 -1.17 16.72 -5.09
C PRO A 76 0.13 16.68 -5.92
N GLY A 77 1.03 17.62 -5.65
CA GLY A 77 2.39 17.64 -6.18
C GLY A 77 3.33 16.71 -5.42
N SER A 78 2.98 16.33 -4.19
CA SER A 78 3.74 15.36 -3.38
C SER A 78 2.80 14.51 -2.51
N ALA A 79 3.25 13.29 -2.22
CA ALA A 79 2.60 12.36 -1.29
C ALA A 79 3.66 11.68 -0.42
N LEU A 80 3.51 11.82 0.90
CA LEU A 80 4.38 11.21 1.90
C LEU A 80 3.58 10.26 2.79
N LEU A 81 4.04 9.03 2.95
CA LEU A 81 3.54 8.06 3.92
C LEU A 81 4.60 7.89 5.01
N ASP A 82 4.24 8.22 6.26
CA ASP A 82 5.15 8.21 7.41
C ASP A 82 6.45 8.99 7.17
N GLY A 83 6.35 10.11 6.43
CA GLY A 83 7.47 10.98 6.09
C GLY A 83 8.34 10.49 4.92
N GLN A 84 8.04 9.35 4.31
CA GLN A 84 8.73 8.84 3.13
C GLN A 84 7.90 9.02 1.85
N PRO A 85 8.50 9.17 0.66
CA PRO A 85 7.76 9.20 -0.59
C PRO A 85 6.82 8.00 -0.73
N ALA A 86 5.53 8.27 -0.94
CA ALA A 86 4.54 7.23 -1.09
C ALA A 86 4.73 6.45 -2.39
N ALA A 87 4.58 5.12 -2.33
CA ALA A 87 4.53 4.29 -3.53
C ALA A 87 3.17 4.45 -4.23
N THR A 88 3.16 5.20 -5.34
CA THR A 88 1.91 5.53 -6.06
C THR A 88 1.85 4.99 -7.48
N ARG A 89 0.63 4.74 -7.98
CA ARG A 89 0.37 4.53 -9.42
C ARG A 89 -0.91 5.24 -9.84
N ARG A 90 -1.09 5.47 -11.14
CA ARG A 90 -2.39 5.84 -11.71
C ARG A 90 -3.09 4.63 -12.31
N ASP A 91 -4.41 4.58 -12.21
CA ASP A 91 -5.23 3.62 -12.96
C ASP A 91 -5.56 4.13 -14.37
N GLY A 92 -6.37 3.37 -15.12
CA GLY A 92 -6.78 3.74 -16.48
C GLY A 92 -7.67 4.99 -16.56
N GLU A 93 -8.28 5.42 -15.44
CA GLU A 93 -9.05 6.65 -15.33
C GLU A 93 -8.18 7.85 -14.88
N GLY A 94 -6.88 7.62 -14.66
CA GLY A 94 -5.95 8.63 -14.18
C GLY A 94 -6.01 8.87 -12.67
N ARG A 95 -6.83 8.12 -11.93
CA ARG A 95 -6.97 8.24 -10.48
C ARG A 95 -5.70 7.75 -9.79
N LEU A 96 -5.23 8.52 -8.81
CA LEU A 96 -3.98 8.24 -8.11
C LEU A 96 -4.25 7.25 -6.97
N TRP A 97 -3.45 6.20 -6.88
CA TRP A 97 -3.53 5.17 -5.85
C TRP A 97 -2.20 5.09 -5.11
N MET A 98 -2.26 4.82 -3.82
CA MET A 98 -1.11 4.58 -2.95
C MET A 98 -1.20 3.20 -2.32
N ALA A 99 -0.07 2.48 -2.24
CA ALA A 99 0.03 1.27 -1.44
C ALA A 99 0.21 1.63 0.04
N VAL A 100 -0.63 1.06 0.91
CA VAL A 100 -0.57 1.27 2.37
C VAL A 100 -0.43 -0.08 3.06
N PRO A 101 0.67 -0.31 3.81
CA PRO A 101 0.85 -1.51 4.63
C PRO A 101 -0.22 -1.65 5.71
N ALA A 102 -0.28 -2.82 6.35
CA ALA A 102 -1.09 -2.98 7.57
C ALA A 102 -0.46 -2.15 8.70
N GLY A 103 -1.28 -1.40 9.42
CA GLY A 103 -0.86 -0.53 10.51
C GLY A 103 -1.62 0.80 10.56
N VAL A 104 -1.14 1.69 11.42
CA VAL A 104 -1.59 3.09 11.50
C VAL A 104 -0.52 3.95 10.83
N HIS A 105 -0.93 4.74 9.84
CA HIS A 105 -0.02 5.52 9.00
C HIS A 105 -0.44 6.99 8.95
N GLN A 106 0.53 7.88 8.79
CA GLN A 106 0.33 9.30 8.54
C GLN A 106 0.61 9.62 7.07
N LEU A 107 -0.43 10.04 6.36
CA LEU A 107 -0.33 10.54 4.99
C LEU A 107 -0.25 12.07 5.01
N VAL A 108 0.69 12.63 4.26
CA VAL A 108 0.72 14.05 3.91
C VAL A 108 0.66 14.19 2.40
N LEU A 109 -0.35 14.93 1.90
CA LEU A 109 -0.43 15.36 0.52
C LEU A 109 -0.29 16.88 0.48
N ALA A 110 0.49 17.40 -0.48
CA ALA A 110 0.62 18.84 -0.69
C ALA A 110 0.64 19.16 -2.18
N GLY A 111 0.02 20.27 -2.55
CA GLY A 111 -0.03 20.80 -3.92
C GLY A 111 -0.66 22.20 -3.93
N ASP A 112 -0.58 22.87 -5.08
CA ASP A 112 -1.11 24.22 -5.30
C ASP A 112 -2.38 24.22 -6.17
#